data_AF-A0A917ZEK7-F1
#
_entry.id   AF-A0A917ZEK7-F1
#
_cell.length_a   1.000
_cell.length_b   1.000
_cell.length_c   1.000
_cell.angle_alpha   90.00
_cell.angle_beta   90.00
_cell.angle_gamma   90.00
#
_symmetry.space_group_name_H-M   'P 1'
#
loop_
_entity.id
_entity.type
_entity.pdbx_description
1 polymer ?
#
loop_
_entity_poly.entity_id
_entity_poly.type
_entity_poly.pdbx_seq_one_letter_code
_entity_poly.pdbx_strand_id
1 'polypeptide(L)' 'MEASALRVENSHTIHLAGTSVDRYDVALPAPACHTAIAGWDPRRLRASTAPVNCRRCLRLISRRQVSALLQDAIF' A
#
# COMPACT_ATOMS: atom_id res chain seq x y z
N MET A 1 -10.12 10.57 0.35
CA MET A 1 -9.99 9.11 0.09
C MET A 1 -9.22 8.50 1.24
N GLU A 2 -9.91 7.84 2.16
CA GLU A 2 -9.28 7.13 3.27
C GLU A 2 -8.29 6.11 2.71
N ALA A 3 -7.02 6.23 3.10
CA ALA A 3 -5.98 5.30 2.73
C ALA A 3 -6.30 3.94 3.35
N SER A 4 -7.01 3.07 2.62
CA SER A 4 -7.34 1.72 3.10
C SER A 4 -6.05 1.00 3.51
N ALA A 5 -6.03 0.45 4.71
CA ALA A 5 -4.91 -0.32 5.22
C ALA A 5 -5.18 -1.83 5.05
N LEU A 6 -4.12 -2.62 4.94
CA LEU A 6 -4.23 -4.07 4.80
C LEU A 6 -3.13 -4.82 5.56
N ARG A 7 -3.40 -6.10 5.85
CA ARG A 7 -2.45 -7.08 6.40
C ARG A 7 -2.22 -8.18 5.39
N VAL A 8 -1.02 -8.76 5.43
CA VAL A 8 -0.71 -10.02 4.76
C VAL A 8 -0.88 -11.14 5.78
N GLU A 9 -1.86 -12.00 5.54
CA GLU A 9 -2.30 -13.06 6.45
C GLU A 9 -2.53 -12.55 7.88
N ASN A 10 -1.92 -13.22 8.86
CA ASN A 10 -1.98 -12.90 10.28
C ASN A 10 -0.81 -11.99 10.71
N SER A 11 -0.14 -11.31 9.78
CA SER A 11 0.96 -10.40 10.10
C SER A 11 0.47 -9.24 10.98
N HIS A 12 1.27 -8.89 11.99
CA HIS A 12 1.09 -7.66 12.77
C HIS A 12 1.52 -6.40 12.00
N THR A 13 2.10 -6.56 10.82
CA THR A 13 2.49 -5.45 9.95
C THR A 13 1.31 -4.97 9.12
N ILE A 14 0.98 -3.69 9.27
CA ILE A 14 -0.08 -3.01 8.53
C ILE A 14 0.54 -2.22 7.38
N HIS A 15 0.09 -2.52 6.18
CA HIS A 15 0.52 -1.87 4.95
C HIS A 15 -0.53 -0.88 4.48
N LEU A 16 -0.06 0.12 3.73
CA LEU A 16 -0.93 0.93 2.88
C LEU A 16 -1.45 0.05 1.74
N ALA A 17 -2.77 0.04 1.50
CA ALA A 17 -3.34 -0.62 0.33
C ALA A 17 -2.94 0.12 -0.95
N GLY A 18 -2.71 -0.67 -1.99
CA GLY A 18 -2.46 -0.20 -3.34
C GLY A 18 -2.88 -1.28 -4.33
N THR A 19 -2.43 -1.08 -5.56
CA THR A 19 -2.69 -1.97 -6.68
C THR A 19 -1.38 -2.36 -7.35
N SER A 20 -1.34 -3.56 -7.88
CA SER A 20 -0.27 -4.09 -8.73
C SER A 20 -0.89 -4.64 -10.00
N VAL A 21 -0.13 -4.64 -11.09
CA VAL A 21 -0.50 -5.36 -12.32
C VAL A 21 0.22 -6.69 -12.37
N ASP A 22 -0.50 -7.74 -12.76
CA ASP A 22 0.08 -9.05 -13.04
C ASP A 22 0.60 -9.14 -14.50
N ARG A 23 1.07 -10.32 -14.89
CA ARG A 23 1.62 -10.58 -16.24
C ARG A 23 0.60 -10.48 -17.39
N TYR A 24 -0.69 -10.36 -17.07
CA TYR A 24 -1.80 -10.23 -18.01
C TYR A 24 -2.43 -8.83 -17.93
N ASP A 25 -1.70 -7.86 -17.37
CA ASP A 25 -2.15 -6.48 -17.13
C ASP A 25 -3.40 -6.36 -16.24
N VAL A 26 -3.68 -7.38 -15.42
CA VAL A 26 -4.82 -7.35 -14.50
C VAL A 26 -4.41 -6.63 -13.22
N ALA A 27 -5.17 -5.58 -12.87
CA ALA A 27 -5.00 -4.86 -11.63
C ALA A 27 -5.52 -5.67 -10.44
N LEU A 28 -4.65 -5.97 -9.48
CA LEU A 28 -4.93 -6.73 -8.28
C LEU A 28 -4.61 -5.93 -7.01
N PRO A 29 -5.34 -6.13 -5.91
CA PRO A 29 -5.02 -5.51 -4.63
C PRO A 29 -3.64 -5.99 -4.16
N ALA A 30 -2.85 -5.06 -3.61
CA ALA A 30 -1.50 -5.35 -3.11
C ALA A 30 -1.05 -4.33 -2.04
N PRO A 31 -0.05 -4.65 -1.21
CA PRO A 31 0.66 -3.63 -0.44
C PRO A 31 1.27 -2.59 -1.38
N ALA A 32 1.03 -1.30 -1.14
CA ALA A 32 1.58 -0.22 -1.96
C ALA A 32 3.12 -0.17 -1.97
N CYS A 33 3.76 -0.83 -0.99
CA CYS A 33 5.21 -0.98 -0.96
C CYS A 33 5.77 -2.10 -1.85
N HIS A 34 4.90 -2.82 -2.56
CA HIS A 34 5.23 -3.99 -3.37
C HIS A 34 6.03 -5.05 -2.59
N THR A 35 5.78 -5.17 -1.28
CA THR A 35 6.34 -6.31 -0.54
C THR A 35 5.71 -7.58 -1.08
N ALA A 36 6.54 -8.58 -1.38
CA ALA A 36 6.06 -9.82 -1.98
C ALA A 36 5.07 -10.51 -1.04
N ILE A 37 3.92 -10.89 -1.59
CA ILE A 37 3.02 -11.88 -1.00
C ILE A 37 3.50 -13.22 -1.54
N ALA A 38 3.80 -14.19 -0.68
CA ALA A 38 4.27 -15.49 -1.13
C ALA A 38 3.23 -16.12 -2.09
N GLY A 39 3.67 -16.46 -3.30
CA GLY A 39 2.83 -16.99 -4.39
C GLY A 39 1.88 -15.97 -5.03
N TRP A 40 2.01 -14.68 -4.71
CA TRP A 40 1.08 -13.61 -5.13
C TRP A 40 -0.40 -13.94 -4.89
N ASP A 41 -0.73 -14.69 -3.83
CA ASP A 41 -2.11 -15.09 -3.56
C ASP A 41 -2.90 -13.91 -2.93
N PRO A 42 -3.83 -13.26 -3.66
CA PRO A 42 -4.58 -12.12 -3.15
C PRO A 42 -5.50 -12.51 -1.98
N ARG A 43 -5.86 -13.80 -1.86
CA ARG A 43 -6.66 -14.34 -0.75
C ARG A 43 -5.91 -14.30 0.57
N ARG A 44 -4.63 -13.93 0.58
CA ARG A 44 -3.85 -13.66 1.79
C ARG A 44 -3.98 -12.22 2.27
N LEU A 45 -4.59 -11.32 1.50
CA LEU A 45 -4.79 -9.94 1.89
C LEU A 45 -6.03 -9.79 2.76
N ARG A 46 -5.90 -9.04 3.85
CA ARG A 46 -7.01 -8.72 4.76
C ARG A 46 -7.09 -7.21 4.93
N ALA A 47 -8.26 -6.64 4.70
CA ALA A 47 -8.51 -5.23 5.00
C ALA A 47 -8.33 -4.99 6.51
N SER A 48 -7.85 -3.80 6.88
CA SER A 48 -7.58 -3.43 8.26
C SER A 48 -7.89 -1.94 8.45
N THR A 49 -8.48 -1.60 9.59
CA THR A 49 -8.66 -0.21 10.03
C THR A 49 -7.53 0.28 10.94
N ALA A 50 -6.63 -0.62 11.35
CA ALA A 50 -5.45 -0.27 12.14
C ALA A 50 -4.51 0.68 11.36
N PRO A 51 -3.76 1.56 12.05
CA PRO A 51 -2.83 2.47 11.41
C PRO A 51 -1.69 1.73 10.70
N VAL A 52 -1.25 2.26 9.54
CA VAL A 52 -0.11 1.75 8.78
C VAL A 52 1.15 1.81 9.64
N ASN A 53 1.83 0.66 9.82
CA ASN A 53 3.08 0.56 10.59
C ASN A 53 4.26 0.01 9.75
N CYS A 54 4.01 -0.40 8.51
CA CYS A 54 5.08 -0.81 7.60
C CYS A 54 6.01 0.37 7.28
N ARG A 55 7.28 0.27 7.66
CA ARG A 55 8.30 1.31 7.44
C ARG A 55 8.41 1.76 5.97
N ARG A 56 8.28 0.85 5.00
CA ARG A 56 8.34 1.19 3.57
C ARG A 56 7.08 1.94 3.12
N CYS A 57 5.90 1.57 3.62
CA CYS A 57 4.67 2.31 3.37
C CYS A 57 4.69 3.70 4.00
N LEU A 58 5.21 3.85 5.23
CA LEU A 58 5.36 5.16 5.87
C LEU A 58 6.24 6.10 5.04
N ARG A 59 7.38 5.61 4.53
CA ARG A 59 8.22 6.40 3.60
C ARG A 59 7.48 6.81 2.32
N LEU A 60 6.63 5.93 1.77
CA LEU A 60 5.83 6.26 0.58
C LEU A 60 4.79 7.35 0.87
N ILE A 61 4.13 7.28 2.03
CA ILE A 61 3.17 8.30 2.47
C ILE A 61 3.88 9.65 2.61
N SER A 62 5.02 9.69 3.30
CA SER A 62 5.80 10.94 3.45
C SER A 62 6.23 11.51 2.10
N ARG A 63 6.69 10.66 1.16
CA ARG A 63 7.04 11.12 -0.19
C ARG A 63 5.85 11.70 -0.93
N ARG A 64 4.69 11.07 -0.88
CA ARG A 64 3.45 11.57 -1.52
C ARG A 64 3.01 12.90 -0.92
N GLN A 65 3.08 13.06 0.39
CA GLN A 65 2.77 14.31 1.07
C GLN A 65 3.71 15.44 0.62
N VAL A 66 5.02 15.17 0.58
CA VAL A 66 6.00 16.15 0.08
C VAL A 66 5.73 16.51 -1.38
N SER A 67 5.46 15.53 -2.24
CA SER A 67 5.13 15.79 -3.65
C SER A 67 3.87 16.65 -3.81
N ALA A 68 2.82 16.40 -3.01
CA ALA A 68 1.59 17.18 -3.03
C ALA A 68 1.85 18.64 -2.61
N LEU A 69 2.57 18.85 -1.51
CA LEU A 69 2.94 20.19 -1.04
C LEU A 69 3.77 20.96 -2.07
N LEU A 70 4.68 20.28 -2.77
CA LEU A 70 5.47 20.90 -3.84
C LEU A 70 4.61 21.24 -5.07
N GLN A 71 3.62 20.42 -5.40
CA GLN A 71 2.68 20.73 -6.49
C GLN A 71 1.84 21.96 -6.15
N ASP A 72 1.35 22.07 -4.91
CA ASP A 72 0.56 23.21 -4.45
C ASP A 72 1.38 24.51 -4.36
N ALA A 73 2.68 24.42 -4.09
CA ALA A 73 3.57 25.58 -4.00
C ALA A 73 4.01 26.16 -5.35
N ILE A 74 3.73 25.46 -6.47
CA ILE A 74 4.10 25.89 -7.82
C ILE A 74 2.95 26.67 -8.51
N PHE A 75 1.77 26.74 -7.89
CA PHE A 75 0.61 27.49 -8.37
C PHE A 75 0.27 28.71 -7.50
#